data_AF-A0A1E5Q9Z9-F1
#
_entry.id   AF-A0A1E5Q9Z9-F1
#
_cell.length_a   1.000
_cell.length_b   1.000
_cell.length_c   1.000
_cell.angle_alpha   90.00
_cell.angle_beta   90.00
_cell.angle_gamma   90.00
#
_symmetry.space_group_name_H-M   'P 1'
#
loop_
_entity.id
_entity.type
_entity.pdbx_description
1 polymer ?
#
loop_
_entity_poly.entity_id
_entity_poly.type
_entity_poly.pdbx_seq_one_letter_code
_entity_poly.pdbx_strand_id
1 'polypeptide(L)'
;MLSFEDLHMQNHQIAELAKTLSYLFQDREMCDSGITCELFERYRDKFDTHMSHNKQIYSELLNNNDGTTRAIVGRFIEGEKEIKRLFKKYAEKWCKKGGLRIADHAEFVKETDKMFDLVWNRIQAESEQLYPLARKQDTAA
;
A
#
# COMPACT_ATOMS: atom_id res chain seq x y z
N MET A 1 -4.23 -7.67 -17.66
CA MET A 1 -3.31 -6.84 -16.85
C MET A 1 -3.72 -5.38 -17.03
N LEU A 2 -3.69 -4.57 -15.97
CA LEU A 2 -3.80 -3.11 -16.10
C LEU A 2 -2.56 -2.54 -16.80
N SER A 3 -2.68 -1.36 -17.42
CA SER A 3 -1.50 -0.72 -17.99
C SER A 3 -0.55 -0.24 -16.90
N PHE A 4 0.74 -0.04 -17.23
CA PHE A 4 1.68 0.58 -16.30
C PHE A 4 1.27 2.01 -15.91
N GLU A 5 0.58 2.72 -16.80
CA GLU A 5 0.02 4.05 -16.50
C GLU A 5 -1.06 3.96 -15.41
N ASP A 6 -1.96 2.98 -15.51
CA ASP A 6 -2.99 2.73 -14.48
C ASP A 6 -2.37 2.37 -13.13
N LEU A 7 -1.30 1.57 -13.12
CA LEU A 7 -0.58 1.18 -11.91
C LEU A 7 0.12 2.39 -11.26
N HIS A 8 0.77 3.24 -12.06
CA HIS A 8 1.36 4.48 -11.55
C HIS A 8 0.29 5.44 -11.03
N MET A 9 -0.87 5.52 -11.68
CA MET A 9 -2.01 6.32 -11.21
C MET A 9 -2.53 5.81 -9.86
N GLN A 10 -2.64 4.50 -9.68
CA GLN A 10 -3.01 3.91 -8.39
C GLN A 10 -2.00 4.25 -7.29
N ASN A 11 -0.70 4.15 -7.58
CA ASN A 11 0.35 4.54 -6.65
C ASN A 11 0.28 6.01 -6.27
N HIS A 12 0.03 6.88 -7.24
CA HIS A 12 -0.15 8.31 -7.00
C HIS A 12 -1.33 8.57 -6.04
N GLN A 13 -2.49 7.96 -6.30
CA GLN A 13 -3.67 8.11 -5.46
C GLN A 13 -3.46 7.59 -4.03
N ILE A 14 -2.77 6.45 -3.87
CA ILE A 14 -2.44 5.90 -2.55
C ILE A 14 -1.51 6.85 -1.79
N ALA A 15 -0.48 7.37 -2.46
CA ALA A 15 0.47 8.32 -1.85
C ALA A 15 -0.20 9.64 -1.45
N GLU A 16 -1.09 10.18 -2.29
CA GLU A 16 -1.86 11.39 -1.99
C GLU A 16 -2.76 11.21 -0.77
N LEU A 17 -3.46 10.08 -0.67
CA LEU A 17 -4.29 9.76 0.48
C LEU A 17 -3.45 9.60 1.75
N ALA A 18 -2.33 8.87 1.69
CA ALA A 18 -1.41 8.72 2.83
C ALA A 18 -0.91 10.08 3.33
N LYS A 19 -0.52 10.97 2.40
CA LYS A 19 -0.03 12.30 2.74
C LYS A 19 -1.13 13.20 3.32
N THR A 20 -2.33 13.14 2.78
CA THR A 20 -3.47 13.89 3.30
C THR A 20 -3.82 13.44 4.72
N LEU A 21 -3.93 12.12 4.91
CA LEU A 21 -4.23 11.53 6.21
C LEU A 21 -3.14 11.81 7.25
N SER A 22 -1.85 11.82 6.88
CA SER A 22 -0.79 12.10 7.84
C SER A 22 -0.84 13.53 8.39
N TYR A 23 -1.33 14.50 7.61
CA TYR A 23 -1.61 15.85 8.12
C TYR A 23 -2.88 15.89 8.97
N LEU A 24 -3.97 15.25 8.52
CA LEU A 24 -5.24 15.23 9.27
C LEU A 24 -5.06 14.58 10.64
N PHE A 25 -4.29 13.49 10.72
CA PHE A 25 -4.07 12.76 11.96
C PHE A 25 -3.21 13.51 12.98
N GLN A 26 -2.53 14.60 12.61
CA GLN A 26 -1.82 15.45 13.58
C GLN A 26 -2.77 16.18 14.53
N ASP A 27 -4.02 16.40 14.12
CA ASP A 27 -5.04 17.03 14.95
C ASP A 27 -6.02 15.95 15.46
N ARG A 28 -6.10 15.79 16.79
CA ARG A 28 -6.95 14.77 17.40
C ARG A 28 -8.43 14.98 17.09
N GLU A 29 -8.88 16.23 16.98
CA GLU A 29 -10.29 16.54 16.67
C GLU A 29 -10.66 16.10 15.25
N MET A 30 -9.69 16.18 14.32
CA MET A 30 -9.88 15.76 12.94
C MET A 30 -10.04 14.24 12.81
N CYS A 31 -9.36 13.45 13.66
CA CYS A 31 -9.41 11.99 13.58
C CYS A 31 -10.82 11.40 13.80
N ASP A 32 -11.68 12.06 14.57
CA ASP A 32 -13.05 11.57 14.84
C ASP A 32 -14.06 12.04 13.77
N SER A 33 -13.63 12.86 12.81
CA SER A 33 -14.50 13.33 11.73
C SER A 33 -14.86 12.19 10.78
N GLY A 34 -16.12 12.18 10.32
CA GLY A 34 -16.58 11.23 9.30
C GLY A 34 -15.75 11.30 8.02
N ILE A 35 -15.35 12.51 7.61
CA ILE A 35 -14.50 12.74 6.43
C ILE A 35 -13.15 12.03 6.57
N THR A 36 -12.50 12.12 7.73
CA THR A 36 -11.20 11.46 7.94
C THR A 36 -11.35 9.94 7.96
N CYS A 37 -12.44 9.42 8.52
CA CYS A 37 -12.76 7.99 8.46
C CYS A 37 -12.96 7.52 7.01
N GLU A 38 -13.75 8.25 6.21
CA GLU A 38 -13.99 7.93 4.79
C GLU A 38 -12.70 7.96 3.96
N LEU A 39 -11.81 8.94 4.20
CA LEU A 39 -10.51 9.02 3.54
C LEU A 39 -9.62 7.82 3.91
N PHE A 40 -9.63 7.39 5.17
CA PHE A 40 -8.88 6.23 5.62
C PHE A 40 -9.41 4.92 5.02
N GLU A 41 -10.73 4.76 4.95
CA GLU A 41 -11.35 3.61 4.28
C GLU A 41 -11.00 3.58 2.79
N ARG A 42 -11.10 4.73 2.11
CA ARG A 42 -10.70 4.88 0.70
C ARG A 42 -9.23 4.52 0.48
N TYR A 43 -8.34 4.97 1.37
CA TYR A 43 -6.92 4.63 1.32
C TYR A 43 -6.70 3.12 1.41
N ARG A 44 -7.34 2.46 2.37
CA ARG A 44 -7.28 1.02 2.54
C ARG A 44 -7.77 0.27 1.29
N ASP A 45 -8.94 0.65 0.75
CA ASP A 45 -9.52 -0.01 -0.41
C ASP A 45 -8.65 0.15 -1.66
N LYS A 46 -8.07 1.34 -1.86
CA LYS A 46 -7.10 1.61 -2.94
C LYS A 46 -5.85 0.76 -2.78
N PHE A 47 -5.31 0.67 -1.57
CA PHE A 47 -4.15 -0.19 -1.29
C PHE A 47 -4.45 -1.67 -1.56
N ASP A 48 -5.56 -2.20 -1.04
CA ASP A 48 -5.95 -3.60 -1.22
C ASP A 48 -6.19 -3.94 -2.70
N THR A 49 -6.84 -3.02 -3.43
CA THR A 49 -7.08 -3.15 -4.87
C THR A 49 -5.77 -3.14 -5.66
N HIS A 50 -4.87 -2.20 -5.37
CA HIS A 50 -3.57 -2.11 -6.03
C HIS A 50 -2.72 -3.37 -5.81
N MET A 51 -2.65 -3.85 -4.56
CA MET A 51 -1.95 -5.09 -4.24
C MET A 51 -2.55 -6.30 -4.99
N SER A 52 -3.87 -6.34 -5.16
CA SER A 52 -4.51 -7.38 -5.96
C SER A 52 -4.12 -7.32 -7.44
N HIS A 53 -3.96 -6.12 -8.01
CA HIS A 53 -3.49 -5.96 -9.39
C HIS A 53 -2.03 -6.37 -9.56
N ASN A 54 -1.15 -6.07 -8.61
CA ASN A 54 0.25 -6.49 -8.68
C ASN A 54 0.44 -8.01 -8.69
N LYS A 55 -0.53 -8.79 -8.19
CA LYS A 55 -0.50 -10.26 -8.32
C LYS A 55 -0.52 -10.75 -9.76
N GLN A 56 -1.17 -10.03 -10.67
CA GLN A 56 -1.15 -10.36 -12.10
C GLN A 56 0.28 -10.23 -12.64
N ILE A 57 0.98 -9.15 -12.29
CA ILE A 57 2.38 -8.91 -12.66
C ILE A 57 3.29 -10.01 -12.11
N TYR A 58 3.13 -10.41 -10.84
CA TYR A 58 3.92 -11.50 -10.26
C TYR A 58 3.74 -12.80 -11.04
N SER A 59 2.51 -13.10 -11.45
CA SER A 59 2.19 -14.35 -12.15
C SER A 59 2.87 -14.39 -13.52
N GLU A 60 2.87 -13.27 -14.25
CA GLU A 60 3.58 -13.14 -15.53
C GLU A 60 5.09 -13.26 -15.36
N LEU A 61 5.66 -12.54 -14.38
CA LEU A 61 7.11 -12.56 -14.12
C LEU A 61 7.63 -13.94 -13.71
N LEU A 62 6.84 -14.73 -12.99
CA LEU A 62 7.21 -16.07 -12.52
C LEU A 62 7.23 -17.12 -13.64
N ASN A 63 6.52 -16.89 -14.75
CA ASN A 63 6.46 -17.85 -15.86
C ASN A 63 7.78 -17.96 -16.64
N ASN A 64 8.66 -16.97 -16.56
CA ASN A 64 9.86 -16.86 -17.41
C ASN A 64 11.11 -17.61 -16.90
N ASN A 65 10.97 -18.46 -15.87
CA ASN A 65 12.01 -19.36 -15.34
C ASN A 65 13.38 -18.74 -14.94
N ASP A 66 13.53 -17.41 -14.96
CA ASP A 66 14.73 -16.70 -14.50
C ASP A 66 14.84 -16.69 -12.97
N GLY A 67 15.98 -17.16 -12.44
CA GLY A 67 16.25 -17.24 -11.01
C GLY A 67 16.25 -15.87 -10.31
N THR A 68 16.76 -14.84 -11.00
CA THR A 68 16.86 -13.48 -10.44
C THR A 68 15.47 -12.85 -10.33
N THR A 69 14.67 -12.95 -11.39
CA THR A 69 13.28 -12.49 -11.42
C THR A 69 12.44 -13.16 -10.33
N ARG A 70 12.55 -14.48 -10.16
CA ARG A 70 11.85 -15.21 -9.08
C ARG A 70 12.22 -14.69 -7.69
N ALA A 71 13.50 -14.43 -7.44
CA ALA A 71 13.95 -13.88 -6.16
C ALA A 71 13.38 -12.47 -5.90
N ILE A 72 13.36 -11.61 -6.93
CA ILE A 72 12.76 -10.27 -6.83
C ILE A 72 11.26 -10.37 -6.52
N VAL A 73 10.51 -11.14 -7.31
CA VAL A 73 9.06 -11.33 -7.12
C VAL A 73 8.76 -11.93 -5.75
N GLY A 74 9.57 -12.89 -5.28
CA GLY A 74 9.44 -13.49 -3.95
C GLY A 74 9.49 -12.44 -2.83
N ARG A 75 10.44 -11.49 -2.91
CA ARG A 75 10.53 -10.37 -1.94
C ARG A 75 9.30 -9.46 -1.97
N PHE A 76 8.73 -9.19 -3.15
CA PHE A 76 7.49 -8.41 -3.25
C PHE A 76 6.29 -9.15 -2.64
N ILE A 77 6.16 -10.45 -2.86
CA ILE A 77 5.08 -11.26 -2.27
C ILE A 77 5.21 -11.29 -0.74
N GLU A 78 6.42 -11.50 -0.22
CA GLU A 78 6.65 -11.52 1.22
C GLU A 78 6.40 -10.15 1.86
N GLY A 79 6.92 -9.08 1.25
CA GLY A 79 6.67 -7.72 1.71
C GLY A 79 5.19 -7.35 1.71
N GLU A 80 4.41 -7.80 0.72
CA GLU A 80 2.96 -7.55 0.69
C GLU A 80 2.24 -8.22 1.86
N LYS A 81 2.61 -9.47 2.17
CA LYS A 81 2.05 -10.21 3.31
C LYS A 81 2.35 -9.50 4.63
N GLU A 82 3.57 -8.99 4.78
CA GLU A 82 3.97 -8.28 5.98
C GLU A 82 3.21 -6.96 6.15
N ILE A 83 3.08 -6.17 5.08
CA ILE A 83 2.30 -4.93 5.12
C ILE A 83 0.85 -5.23 5.48
N LYS A 84 0.20 -6.22 4.85
CA LYS A 84 -1.18 -6.62 5.19
C LYS A 84 -1.33 -7.07 6.64
N ARG A 85 -0.35 -7.79 7.17
CA ARG A 85 -0.33 -8.22 8.58
C ARG A 85 -0.26 -7.02 9.52
N LEU A 86 0.61 -6.05 9.23
CA LEU A 86 0.73 -4.82 10.01
C LEU A 86 -0.54 -3.96 9.93
N PHE A 87 -1.12 -3.85 8.73
CA PHE A 87 -2.38 -3.14 8.50
C PHE A 87 -3.53 -3.74 9.30
N LYS A 88 -3.62 -5.08 9.32
CA LYS A 88 -4.63 -5.80 10.12
C LYS A 88 -4.48 -5.50 11.61
N LYS A 89 -3.26 -5.57 12.14
CA LYS A 89 -2.98 -5.25 13.56
C LYS A 89 -3.30 -3.80 13.91
N TYR A 90 -2.92 -2.88 13.03
CA TYR A 90 -3.23 -1.46 13.17
C TYR A 90 -4.75 -1.23 13.21
N ALA A 91 -5.49 -1.83 12.27
CA ALA A 91 -6.94 -1.74 12.22
C ALA A 91 -7.60 -2.38 13.45
N GLU A 92 -7.11 -3.52 13.93
CA GLU A 92 -7.63 -4.16 15.15
C GLU A 92 -7.43 -3.28 16.40
N LYS A 93 -6.32 -2.52 16.45
CA LYS A 93 -6.01 -1.61 17.56
C LYS A 93 -6.87 -0.34 17.49
N TRP A 94 -6.88 0.34 16.35
CA TRP A 94 -7.39 1.70 16.23
C TRP A 94 -8.75 1.83 15.54
N CYS A 95 -9.17 0.86 14.72
CA CYS A 95 -10.46 0.89 14.04
C CYS A 95 -11.47 0.00 14.79
N LYS A 96 -12.59 0.56 15.24
CA LYS A 96 -13.69 -0.21 15.85
C LYS A 96 -15.00 0.09 15.13
N LYS A 97 -16.05 -0.69 15.46
CA LYS A 97 -17.40 -0.40 14.97
C LYS A 97 -17.78 1.05 15.32
N GLY A 98 -17.97 1.88 14.29
CA GLY A 98 -18.32 3.30 14.43
C GLY A 98 -17.17 4.30 14.28
N GLY A 99 -15.95 3.89 13.90
CA GLY A 99 -14.86 4.81 13.55
C GLY A 99 -13.51 4.53 14.22
N LEU A 100 -12.60 5.50 14.15
CA LEU A 100 -11.31 5.47 14.83
C LEU A 100 -11.52 5.64 16.35
N ARG A 101 -10.90 4.76 17.14
CA ARG A 101 -10.86 4.88 18.61
C ARG A 101 -9.44 5.13 19.06
N ILE A 102 -9.11 6.39 19.21
CA ILE A 102 -7.76 6.83 19.56
C ILE A 102 -7.72 7.12 21.05
N ALA A 103 -7.24 6.15 21.82
CA ALA A 103 -7.01 6.28 23.26
C ALA A 103 -5.72 7.08 23.57
N ASP A 104 -4.68 6.86 22.78
CA ASP A 104 -3.41 7.60 22.81
C ASP A 104 -3.14 8.17 21.42
N HIS A 105 -3.27 9.49 21.29
CA HIS A 105 -3.10 10.19 20.02
C HIS A 105 -1.65 10.17 19.53
N ALA A 106 -0.68 10.32 20.43
CA ALA A 106 0.73 10.32 20.06
C ALA A 106 1.18 8.93 19.59
N GLU A 107 0.72 7.87 20.26
CA GLU A 107 0.99 6.51 19.83
C GLU A 107 0.32 6.19 18.50
N PHE A 108 -0.95 6.62 18.32
CA PHE A 108 -1.67 6.49 17.06
C PHE A 108 -0.89 7.11 15.90
N VAL A 109 -0.58 8.41 15.98
CA VAL A 109 0.16 9.13 14.92
C VAL A 109 1.47 8.43 14.59
N LYS A 110 2.25 8.03 15.61
CA LYS A 110 3.51 7.34 15.43
C LYS A 110 3.36 5.99 14.70
N GLU A 111 2.31 5.23 15.01
CA GLU A 111 2.04 3.96 14.33
C GLU A 111 1.51 4.17 12.91
N THR A 112 0.69 5.20 12.70
CA THR A 112 0.16 5.57 11.39
C THR A 112 1.28 6.01 10.44
N ASP A 113 2.19 6.86 10.90
CA ASP A 113 3.34 7.32 10.10
C ASP A 113 4.22 6.15 9.67
N LYS A 114 4.51 5.21 10.58
CA LYS A 114 5.23 3.97 10.24
C LYS A 114 4.49 3.14 9.19
N MET A 115 3.17 3.07 9.26
CA MET A 115 2.37 2.36 8.28
C MET A 115 2.44 3.05 6.91
N PHE A 116 2.37 4.38 6.87
CA PHE A 116 2.53 5.14 5.63
C PHE A 116 3.94 4.99 5.04
N ASP A 117 4.99 4.99 5.86
CA ASP A 117 6.36 4.77 5.39
C ASP A 117 6.54 3.39 4.74
N LEU A 118 5.91 2.35 5.30
CA LEU A 118 5.94 1.01 4.71
C LEU A 118 5.27 0.96 3.33
N VAL A 119 4.12 1.62 3.19
CA VAL A 119 3.41 1.70 1.91
C VAL A 119 4.18 2.58 0.92
N TRP A 120 4.80 3.66 1.37
CA TRP A 120 5.66 4.50 0.54
C TRP A 120 6.85 3.73 -0.02
N ASN A 121 7.60 3.03 0.85
CA ASN A 121 8.72 2.19 0.44
C ASN A 121 8.30 1.11 -0.57
N ARG A 122 7.07 0.59 -0.41
CA ARG A 122 6.50 -0.36 -1.35
C ARG A 122 6.26 0.25 -2.73
N ILE A 123 5.59 1.41 -2.79
CA ILE A 123 5.30 2.14 -4.03
C ILE A 123 6.60 2.50 -4.78
N GLN A 124 7.62 2.94 -4.04
CA GLN A 124 8.95 3.23 -4.61
C GLN A 124 9.58 1.98 -5.21
N ALA A 125 9.63 0.88 -4.46
CA ALA A 125 10.21 -0.37 -4.95
C ALA A 125 9.47 -0.91 -6.18
N GLU A 126 8.14 -0.78 -6.25
CA GLU A 126 7.36 -1.19 -7.41
C GLU A 126 7.72 -0.36 -8.65
N SER A 127 7.85 0.95 -8.49
CA SER A 127 8.19 1.87 -9.57
C SER A 127 9.63 1.70 -10.07
N GLU A 128 10.57 1.40 -9.17
CA GLU A 128 12.01 1.30 -9.49
C GLU A 128 12.45 -0.11 -9.91
N GLN A 129 11.76 -1.15 -9.44
CA GLN A 129 12.20 -2.54 -9.63
C GLN A 129 11.15 -3.39 -10.34
N LEU A 130 9.91 -3.42 -9.83
CA LEU A 130 8.89 -4.35 -10.34
C LEU A 130 8.42 -3.99 -11.75
N TYR A 131 8.00 -2.75 -11.97
CA TYR A 131 7.47 -2.33 -13.28
C TYR A 131 8.53 -2.31 -14.38
N PRO A 132 9.78 -1.85 -14.14
CA PRO A 132 10.83 -1.98 -15.15
C PRO A 132 11.15 -3.43 -15.50
N LEU A 133 11.09 -4.34 -14.53
CA LEU A 133 11.29 -5.77 -14.77
C LEU A 133 10.16 -6.36 -15.64
N ALA A 134 8.91 -6.03 -15.33
CA ALA A 134 7.76 -6.46 -16.11
C ALA A 134 7.78 -5.91 -17.55
N ARG A 135 8.10 -4.62 -17.73
CA ARG A 135 8.22 -4.01 -19.08
C ARG A 135 9.26 -4.72 -19.94
N LYS A 136 10.42 -5.05 -19.38
CA LYS A 136 11.49 -5.75 -20.12
C LYS A 136 11.03 -7.11 -20.62
N GLN A 137 10.24 -7.83 -19.83
CA GLN A 137 9.70 -9.13 -20.22
C GLN A 137 8.60 -9.00 -21.29
N ASP A 138 7.73 -8.00 -21.18
CA ASP A 138 6.68 -7.73 -22.17
C ASP A 138 7.27 -7.38 -23.54
N THR A 139 8.39 -6.64 -23.59
CA THR A 139 9.11 -6.34 -24.84
C THR A 139 9.94 -7.51 -25.40
N ALA A 140 10.18 -8.56 -24.61
CA ALA A 140 10.98 -9.72 -24.99
C ALA A 140 10.13 -10.93 -25.43
N ALA A 141 8.81 -10.86 -25.24
CA ALA A 141 7.82 -11.82 -25.70
C ALA A 141 7.31 -11.45 -27.11
#